data_AF-E9GXS9-F1
#
_entry.id   AF-E9GXS9-F1
#
_cell.length_a   1.000
_cell.length_b   1.000
_cell.length_c   1.000
_cell.angle_alpha   90.00
_cell.angle_beta   90.00
_cell.angle_gamma   90.00
#
_symmetry.space_group_name_H-M   'P 1'
#
loop_
_entity.id
_entity.type
_entity.pdbx_description
1 polymer ?
#
loop_
_entity_poly.entity_id
_entity_poly.type
_entity_poly.pdbx_seq_one_letter_code
_entity_poly.pdbx_strand_id
1 'polypeptide(L)'
;VYTNSLGGDFVHDDLSAITGNRDITDPTAGTWDFLYNDFWGTSLLDPASHKSYRPLTILTFKWNYALSGLNPWSYHAVNVMLHAAVSALFAWLCRNCLGLSKLSSLLTASLFAIHPIHTEA
;
A
#
# COMPACT_ATOMS: atom_id res chain seq x y z
N VAL A 1 8.34 -0.81 14.90
CA VAL A 1 7.86 0.60 14.84
C VAL A 1 6.42 0.61 14.32
N TYR A 2 6.16 0.24 13.07
CA TYR A 2 4.84 0.29 12.42
C TYR A 2 3.73 -0.60 13.00
N THR A 3 3.99 -1.52 13.92
CA THR A 3 2.96 -2.40 14.50
C THR A 3 1.91 -1.66 15.32
N ASN A 4 2.20 -0.42 15.75
CA ASN A 4 1.24 0.43 16.44
C ASN A 4 0.09 0.90 15.54
N SER A 5 0.24 0.85 14.21
CA SER A 5 -0.86 1.21 13.29
C SER A 5 -1.95 0.14 13.19
N LEU A 6 -1.70 -1.10 13.66
CA LEU A 6 -2.66 -2.20 13.55
C LEU A 6 -3.98 -1.92 14.28
N GLY A 7 -3.96 -1.12 15.33
CA GLY A 7 -5.16 -0.71 16.07
C GLY A 7 -5.75 0.64 15.61
N GLY A 8 -5.27 1.19 14.50
CA GLY A 8 -5.77 2.43 13.92
C GLY A 8 -7.01 2.21 13.06
N ASP A 9 -7.74 3.30 12.82
CA ASP A 9 -8.86 3.36 11.88
C ASP A 9 -8.42 3.89 10.52
N PHE A 10 -9.28 3.76 9.50
CA PHE A 10 -9.09 4.48 8.24
C PHE A 10 -9.13 5.99 8.47
N VAL A 11 -8.11 6.70 7.98
CA VAL A 11 -7.99 8.15 8.14
C VAL A 11 -7.53 8.80 6.84
N HIS A 12 -7.80 10.10 6.69
CA HIS A 12 -7.36 10.90 5.54
C HIS A 12 -7.71 10.25 4.20
N ASP A 13 -6.70 9.89 3.41
CA ASP A 13 -6.84 9.38 2.06
C ASP A 13 -7.45 7.97 2.02
N ASP A 14 -7.36 7.18 3.09
CA ASP A 14 -8.00 5.87 3.19
C ASP A 14 -9.52 5.96 2.99
N LEU A 15 -10.12 7.05 3.46
CA LEU A 15 -11.56 7.26 3.36
C LEU A 15 -11.98 7.35 1.90
N SER A 16 -11.28 8.17 1.10
CA SER A 16 -11.59 8.32 -0.33
C SER A 16 -11.10 7.13 -1.16
N ALA A 17 -9.89 6.66 -0.91
CA ALA A 17 -9.23 5.63 -1.71
C ALA A 17 -9.77 4.22 -1.47
N ILE A 18 -10.30 3.93 -0.28
CA ILE A 18 -10.80 2.59 0.11
C ILE A 18 -12.30 2.64 0.34
N THR A 19 -12.76 3.42 1.34
CA THR A 19 -14.16 3.32 1.81
C THR A 19 -15.16 3.94 0.82
N GLY A 20 -14.78 5.02 0.15
CA GLY A 20 -15.59 5.73 -0.85
C GLY A 20 -15.34 5.28 -2.28
N ASN A 21 -14.35 4.42 -2.52
CA ASN A 21 -13.99 3.99 -3.86
C ASN A 21 -14.86 2.82 -4.33
N ARG A 22 -15.65 3.08 -5.37
CA ARG A 22 -16.57 2.12 -5.96
C ARG A 22 -15.85 0.94 -6.62
N ASP A 23 -14.63 1.14 -7.11
CA ASP A 23 -13.84 0.05 -7.68
C ASP A 23 -13.52 -1.04 -6.66
N ILE A 24 -13.60 -0.72 -5.36
CA ILE A 24 -13.31 -1.62 -4.25
C ILE A 24 -14.59 -2.15 -3.61
N THR A 25 -15.52 -1.25 -3.29
CA THR A 25 -16.66 -1.55 -2.41
C THR A 25 -17.92 -2.02 -3.15
N ASP A 26 -18.06 -1.67 -4.43
CA ASP A 26 -19.26 -1.96 -5.22
C ASP A 26 -19.11 -3.34 -5.91
N PRO A 27 -19.88 -4.36 -5.49
CA PRO A 27 -19.83 -5.68 -6.11
C PRO A 27 -20.40 -5.71 -7.53
N THR A 28 -21.08 -4.63 -7.95
CA THR A 28 -21.61 -4.49 -9.31
C THR A 28 -20.62 -3.80 -10.26
N ALA A 29 -19.54 -3.21 -9.73
CA ALA A 29 -18.48 -2.66 -10.55
C ALA A 29 -17.80 -3.78 -11.36
N GLY A 30 -17.38 -3.45 -12.58
CA GLY A 30 -16.64 -4.38 -13.42
C GLY A 30 -15.36 -4.82 -12.72
N THR A 31 -15.01 -6.10 -12.88
CA THR A 31 -13.81 -6.69 -12.27
C THR A 31 -12.55 -5.87 -12.56
N TRP A 32 -12.50 -5.23 -13.72
CA TRP A 32 -11.34 -4.52 -14.26
C TRP A 32 -11.51 -3.00 -14.36
N ASP A 33 -12.58 -2.43 -13.82
CA ASP A 33 -12.85 -0.98 -13.93
C ASP A 33 -11.72 -0.13 -13.34
N PHE A 34 -11.07 -0.62 -12.29
CA PHE A 34 -9.90 -0.01 -11.66
C PHE A 34 -8.69 0.19 -12.60
N LEU A 35 -8.65 -0.48 -13.76
CA LEU A 35 -7.62 -0.26 -14.79
C LEU A 35 -7.87 1.00 -15.62
N TYR A 36 -9.09 1.53 -15.59
CA TYR A 36 -9.51 2.70 -16.37
C TYR A 36 -9.81 3.91 -15.50
N ASN A 37 -9.78 3.75 -14.17
CA ASN A 37 -10.01 4.78 -13.19
C ASN A 37 -8.69 5.20 -12.52
N ASP A 38 -8.66 6.40 -11.97
CA ASP A 38 -7.61 6.87 -11.09
C ASP A 38 -7.73 6.23 -9.70
N PHE A 39 -6.75 6.50 -8.86
CA PHE A 39 -6.64 6.00 -7.48
C PHE A 39 -7.88 6.27 -6.62
N TRP A 40 -8.69 7.28 -6.97
CA TRP A 40 -9.87 7.68 -6.21
C TRP A 40 -11.17 7.09 -6.79
N GLY A 41 -11.09 6.30 -7.86
CA GLY A 41 -12.25 5.69 -8.53
C GLY A 41 -12.90 6.58 -9.59
N THR A 42 -12.21 7.63 -10.05
CA THR A 42 -12.72 8.50 -11.13
C THR A 42 -12.11 8.09 -12.47
N SER A 43 -12.91 8.05 -13.55
CA SER A 43 -12.39 7.68 -14.87
C SER A 43 -11.20 8.54 -15.29
N LEU A 44 -10.13 7.91 -15.78
CA LEU A 44 -8.94 8.60 -16.29
C LEU A 44 -9.24 9.50 -17.49
N LEU A 45 -10.39 9.34 -18.14
CA LEU A 45 -10.82 10.22 -19.24
C LEU A 45 -11.57 11.45 -18.73
N ASP A 46 -12.06 11.45 -17.50
CA ASP A 46 -12.81 12.57 -16.92
C ASP A 46 -11.86 13.77 -16.69
N PRO A 47 -12.19 15.00 -17.16
CA PRO A 47 -11.42 16.20 -16.88
C PRO A 47 -11.20 16.49 -15.39
N ALA A 48 -12.10 16.04 -14.51
CA ALA A 48 -12.00 16.21 -13.06
C ALA A 48 -11.13 15.14 -12.37
N SER A 49 -10.67 14.11 -13.11
CA SER A 49 -9.77 13.10 -12.54
C SER A 49 -8.42 13.69 -12.16
N HIS A 50 -7.87 13.21 -11.05
CA HIS A 50 -6.53 13.57 -10.57
C HIS A 50 -5.42 12.92 -11.42
N LYS A 51 -5.78 12.01 -12.34
CA LYS A 51 -4.87 11.24 -13.20
C LYS A 51 -3.83 10.40 -12.44
N SER A 52 -4.04 10.21 -11.13
CA SER A 52 -3.18 9.40 -10.27
C SER A 52 -3.43 7.92 -10.54
N TYR A 53 -2.63 7.32 -11.41
CA TYR A 53 -2.81 5.92 -11.81
C TYR A 53 -2.05 4.96 -10.88
N ARG A 54 -2.79 4.20 -10.07
CA ARG A 54 -2.25 3.23 -9.07
C ARG A 54 -3.03 1.90 -9.07
N PRO A 55 -3.14 1.21 -10.22
CA PRO A 55 -4.04 0.06 -10.38
C PRO A 55 -3.68 -1.12 -9.47
N LEU A 56 -2.38 -1.34 -9.22
CA LEU A 56 -1.92 -2.44 -8.36
C LEU A 56 -2.32 -2.20 -6.89
N THR A 57 -2.28 -0.95 -6.42
CA THR A 57 -2.71 -0.58 -5.07
C THR A 57 -4.22 -0.78 -4.91
N ILE A 58 -5.02 -0.39 -5.92
CA ILE A 58 -6.46 -0.64 -5.90
C ILE A 58 -6.75 -2.14 -5.92
N LEU A 59 -5.99 -2.92 -6.70
CA LEU A 59 -6.13 -4.38 -6.71
C LEU A 59 -5.85 -4.99 -5.32
N THR A 60 -4.81 -4.54 -4.61
CA THR A 60 -4.55 -5.03 -3.25
C THR A 60 -5.68 -4.66 -2.30
N PHE A 61 -6.26 -3.46 -2.42
CA PHE A 61 -7.42 -3.07 -1.63
C PHE A 61 -8.68 -3.88 -1.96
N LYS A 62 -8.92 -4.21 -3.24
CA LYS A 62 -10.01 -5.13 -3.65
C LYS A 62 -9.87 -6.50 -3.00
N TRP A 63 -8.67 -7.06 -2.98
CA TRP A 63 -8.43 -8.35 -2.32
C TRP A 63 -8.60 -8.26 -0.80
N ASN A 64 -8.11 -7.20 -0.16
CA ASN A 64 -8.34 -6.96 1.26
C ASN A 64 -9.82 -6.86 1.61
N TYR A 65 -10.58 -6.11 0.80
CA TYR A 65 -12.02 -5.96 0.97
C TYR A 65 -12.75 -7.30 0.80
N ALA A 66 -12.39 -8.09 -0.22
CA ALA A 66 -12.96 -9.41 -0.43
C ALA A 66 -12.70 -10.38 0.74
N LEU A 67 -11.57 -10.24 1.44
CA LEU A 67 -11.20 -11.11 2.56
C LEU A 67 -11.79 -10.65 3.90
N SER A 68 -11.94 -9.35 4.12
CA SER A 68 -12.18 -8.79 5.47
C SER A 68 -13.11 -7.59 5.52
N GLY A 69 -13.69 -7.18 4.39
CA GLY A 69 -14.51 -5.98 4.27
C GLY A 69 -13.74 -4.72 4.65
N LEU A 70 -14.41 -3.75 5.27
CA LEU A 70 -13.82 -2.49 5.75
C LEU A 70 -13.21 -2.63 7.16
N ASN A 71 -12.50 -3.71 7.45
CA ASN A 71 -11.77 -3.85 8.71
C ASN A 71 -10.33 -3.30 8.56
N PRO A 72 -10.01 -2.11 9.11
CA PRO A 72 -8.70 -1.45 8.89
C PRO A 72 -7.50 -2.32 9.29
N TRP A 73 -7.69 -3.19 10.29
CA TRP A 73 -6.63 -4.06 10.80
C TRP A 73 -5.98 -4.89 9.69
N SER A 74 -6.76 -5.43 8.74
CA SER A 74 -6.22 -6.27 7.66
C SER A 74 -5.38 -5.47 6.67
N TYR A 75 -5.76 -4.23 6.39
CA TYR A 75 -5.04 -3.31 5.52
C TYR A 75 -3.71 -2.90 6.14
N HIS A 76 -3.72 -2.54 7.42
CA HIS A 76 -2.51 -2.24 8.15
C HIS A 76 -1.59 -3.46 8.28
N ALA A 77 -2.14 -4.66 8.52
CA ALA A 77 -1.37 -5.89 8.60
C ALA A 77 -0.64 -6.19 7.27
N VAL A 78 -1.34 -6.08 6.14
CA VAL A 78 -0.73 -6.24 4.81
C VAL A 78 0.37 -5.20 4.58
N ASN A 79 0.13 -3.93 4.92
CA ASN A 79 1.15 -2.88 4.78
C ASN A 79 2.40 -3.16 5.63
N VAL A 80 2.23 -3.60 6.89
CA VAL A 80 3.36 -3.97 7.77
C VAL A 80 4.13 -5.17 7.21
N MET A 81 3.44 -6.18 6.68
CA MET A 81 4.08 -7.35 6.07
C MET A 81 4.86 -6.97 4.81
N LEU A 82 4.28 -6.15 3.94
CA LEU A 82 4.94 -5.66 2.72
C LEU A 82 6.17 -4.81 3.06
N HIS A 83 6.07 -3.92 4.05
CA HIS A 83 7.22 -3.11 4.50
C HIS A 83 8.35 -3.98 5.07
N ALA A 84 8.01 -5.00 5.86
CA ALA A 84 8.99 -5.96 6.36
C ALA A 84 9.67 -6.74 5.21
N ALA A 85 8.90 -7.17 4.22
CA ALA A 85 9.42 -7.87 3.04
C ALA A 85 10.35 -6.98 2.21
N VAL A 86 9.96 -5.73 1.94
CA VAL A 86 10.79 -4.76 1.20
C VAL A 86 12.06 -4.43 1.98
N SER A 87 11.97 -4.26 3.30
CA SER A 87 13.15 -4.01 4.15
C SER A 87 14.14 -5.19 4.13
N ALA A 88 13.63 -6.42 4.17
CA ALA A 88 14.46 -7.63 4.05
C ALA A 88 15.09 -7.75 2.66
N LEU A 89 14.32 -7.46 1.60
CA LEU A 89 14.82 -7.47 0.23
C LEU A 89 15.89 -6.40 0.03
N PHE A 90 15.75 -5.23 0.65
CA PHE A 90 16.75 -4.18 0.61
C PHE A 90 18.05 -4.58 1.33
N ALA A 91 17.96 -5.26 2.49
CA ALA A 91 19.13 -5.86 3.14
C ALA A 91 19.84 -6.88 2.24
N TRP A 92 19.06 -7.72 1.56
CA TRP A 92 19.56 -8.69 0.60
C TRP A 92 20.25 -8.00 -0.59
N LEU A 93 19.65 -6.95 -1.15
CA LEU A 93 20.21 -6.15 -2.25
C LEU A 93 21.54 -5.51 -1.83
N CYS A 94 21.59 -4.86 -0.67
CA CYS A 94 22.81 -4.27 -0.10
C CYS A 94 23.94 -5.29 0.03
N ARG A 95 23.62 -6.52 0.47
CA ARG A 95 24.62 -7.57 0.63
C ARG A 95 25.08 -8.16 -0.70
N ASN A 96 24.14 -8.56 -1.56
CA ASN A 96 24.43 -9.42 -2.70
C ASN A 96 24.70 -8.64 -3.99
N CYS A 97 24.11 -7.45 -4.14
CA CYS A 97 24.29 -6.63 -5.34
C CYS A 97 25.29 -5.49 -5.12
N LEU A 98 25.35 -4.92 -3.91
CA LEU A 98 26.27 -3.81 -3.59
C LEU A 98 27.54 -4.26 -2.86
N GLY A 99 27.63 -5.52 -2.44
CA GLY A 99 28.83 -6.09 -1.81
C GLY A 99 29.12 -5.55 -0.39
N LEU A 100 28.13 -4.97 0.30
CA LEU A 100 28.32 -4.48 1.66
C LEU A 100 28.56 -5.62 2.66
N SER A 101 29.28 -5.32 3.75
CA SER A 101 29.45 -6.25 4.86
C SER A 101 28.09 -6.64 5.47
N LYS A 102 27.99 -7.80 6.12
CA LYS A 102 26.73 -8.25 6.77
C LYS A 102 26.17 -7.18 7.71
N LEU A 103 27.05 -6.60 8.54
CA LEU A 103 26.66 -5.58 9.51
C LEU A 103 26.20 -4.30 8.80
N SER A 104 26.95 -3.84 7.79
CA SER A 104 26.58 -2.65 7.02
C SER A 104 25.23 -2.80 6.32
N SER A 105 24.98 -3.94 5.66
CA SER A 105 23.68 -4.20 5.02
C SER A 105 22.52 -4.19 6.00
N LEU A 106 22.72 -4.79 7.19
CA LEU A 106 21.69 -4.80 8.24
C LEU A 106 21.44 -3.41 8.82
N LEU A 107 22.48 -2.62 9.04
CA LEU A 107 22.35 -1.25 9.53
C LEU A 107 21.62 -0.36 8.51
N THR A 108 22.03 -0.41 7.23
CA THR A 108 21.36 0.35 6.16
C THR A 108 19.90 -0.05 6.01
N ALA A 109 19.59 -1.34 6.05
CA ALA A 109 18.21 -1.82 5.98
C ALA A 109 17.40 -1.49 7.23
N SER A 110 18.01 -1.49 8.41
CA SER A 110 17.34 -1.07 9.64
C SER A 110 17.01 0.43 9.61
N LEU A 111 17.96 1.26 9.13
CA LEU A 111 17.73 2.68 8.92
C LEU A 111 16.58 2.92 7.95
N PHE A 112 16.55 2.23 6.81
CA PHE A 112 15.42 2.25 5.88
C PHE A 112 14.12 1.82 6.57
N ALA A 113 14.14 0.68 7.27
CA ALA A 113 12.94 0.11 7.89
C ALA A 113 12.32 1.02 8.96
N ILE A 114 13.10 1.85 9.65
CA ILE A 114 12.60 2.77 10.70
C ILE A 114 12.41 4.20 10.20
N HIS A 115 12.84 4.51 8.98
CA HIS A 115 12.83 5.89 8.49
C HIS A 115 11.38 6.39 8.37
N PRO A 116 11.02 7.54 8.97
CA PRO A 116 9.64 8.04 8.99
C PRO A 116 9.15 8.49 7.60
N ILE A 117 10.04 8.67 6.63
CA ILE A 117 9.63 8.98 5.24
C ILE A 117 8.71 7.90 4.64
N HIS A 118 8.66 6.70 5.21
CA HIS A 118 7.78 5.62 4.76
C HIS A 118 6.39 5.64 5.42
N THR A 119 6.11 6.59 6.33
CA THR A 119 4.76 6.79 6.90
C THR A 119 3.93 7.83 6.16
N GLU A 120 4.52 8.61 5.24
CA GLU A 120 3.79 9.59 4.42
C GLU A 120 3.46 8.94 3.07
N ALA A 121 2.19 8.56 2.86
CA ALA A 121 1.66 8.07 1.59
C ALA A 121 0.21 8.46 1.42
#